data_AF-A0AAN8WNU4-F1
#
_entry.id   AF-A0AAN8WNU4-F1
#
_cell.length_a   1.000
_cell.length_b   1.000
_cell.length_c   1.000
_cell.angle_alpha   90.00
_cell.angle_beta   90.00
_cell.angle_gamma   90.00
#
_symmetry.space_group_name_H-M   'P 1'
#
loop_
_entity.id
_entity.type
_entity.pdbx_description
1 polymer ?
#
loop_
_entity_poly.entity_id
_entity_poly.type
_entity_poly.pdbx_seq_one_letter_code
_entity_poly.pdbx_strand_id
1 'polypeptide(L)'
;MLLTITVYCYTVIAFNFFRKFYVSEEDEVVDQKCHDMLTCFVFHLYKGVRAGGGIGDEIEDPDGDEYEVYRIIFDITFFFFIIVILLAIIQGLIIDAFGELRDQLESVKENLESNCFICGIGSDYFDAVPHGFDMHVLKEHNLANYMFFLMHLINKDETEYTGQETYVWNMYQQRSWDFFPVGDCFRKQYEEELSGGGSAS
;
A
#
# COMPACT_ATOMS: atom_id res chain seq x y z
N MET A 1 17.36 -7.17 7.48
CA MET A 1 18.63 -7.85 7.12
C MET A 1 19.80 -6.88 7.03
N LEU A 2 19.72 -5.79 6.26
CA LEU A 2 20.81 -4.81 6.13
C LEU A 2 21.24 -4.24 7.49
N LEU A 3 20.30 -3.75 8.31
CA LEU A 3 20.58 -3.24 9.66
C LEU A 3 21.32 -4.27 10.53
N THR A 4 20.85 -5.52 10.55
CA THR A 4 21.46 -6.60 11.32
C THR A 4 22.91 -6.88 10.87
N ILE A 5 23.16 -6.88 9.56
CA ILE A 5 24.51 -7.10 9.00
C ILE A 5 25.43 -5.92 9.35
N THR A 6 24.96 -4.68 9.16
CA THR A 6 25.76 -3.48 9.47
C THR A 6 26.09 -3.42 10.95
N VAL A 7 25.11 -3.66 11.84
CA VAL A 7 25.35 -3.72 13.29
C VAL A 7 26.35 -4.83 13.63
N TYR A 8 26.26 -5.99 13.01
CA TYR A 8 27.22 -7.08 13.23
C TYR A 8 28.65 -6.68 12.84
N CYS A 9 28.85 -5.97 11.73
CA CYS A 9 30.16 -5.44 11.35
C CYS A 9 30.72 -4.48 12.41
N TYR A 10 29.90 -3.55 12.91
CA TYR A 10 30.30 -2.66 14.01
C TYR A 10 30.62 -3.43 15.29
N THR A 11 29.85 -4.48 15.63
CA THR A 11 30.15 -5.34 16.77
C THR A 11 31.49 -6.06 16.63
N VAL A 12 31.83 -6.59 15.44
CA VAL A 12 33.13 -7.26 15.23
C VAL A 12 34.28 -6.28 15.45
N ILE A 13 34.15 -5.05 14.96
CA ILE A 13 35.16 -4.01 15.16
C ILE A 13 35.26 -3.64 16.65
N ALA A 14 34.12 -3.42 17.31
CA ALA A 14 34.08 -3.10 18.74
C ALA A 14 34.69 -4.21 19.60
N PHE A 15 34.36 -5.48 19.31
CA PHE A 15 34.86 -6.63 20.06
C PHE A 15 36.38 -6.80 19.96
N ASN A 16 36.96 -6.52 18.79
CA ASN A 16 38.40 -6.68 18.58
C ASN A 16 39.23 -5.48 19.05
N PHE A 17 38.71 -4.25 18.90
CA PHE A 17 39.50 -3.03 19.11
C PHE A 17 39.04 -2.17 20.29
N PHE A 18 37.74 -2.17 20.61
CA PHE A 18 37.15 -1.23 21.58
C PHE A 18 36.57 -1.92 22.82
N ARG A 19 36.83 -3.20 23.03
CA ARG A 19 36.27 -4.01 24.12
C ARG A 19 36.41 -3.38 25.51
N LYS A 20 37.50 -2.65 25.76
CA LYS A 20 37.76 -1.97 27.03
C LYS A 20 36.73 -0.91 27.40
N PHE A 21 36.12 -0.25 26.42
CA PHE A 21 35.11 0.80 26.64
C PHE A 21 33.71 0.24 26.96
N TYR A 22 33.53 -1.09 26.87
CA TYR A 22 32.25 -1.78 27.13
C TYR A 22 32.20 -2.41 28.52
N VAL A 23 32.98 -1.86 29.45
CA VAL A 23 32.98 -2.25 30.85
C VAL A 23 32.49 -1.04 31.62
N SER A 24 31.41 -1.19 32.39
CA SER A 24 30.93 -0.15 33.30
C SER A 24 31.11 -0.63 34.73
N GLU A 25 31.76 0.19 35.56
CA GLU A 25 31.90 -0.06 37.00
C GLU A 25 30.87 0.78 37.77
N GLU A 26 29.71 0.19 38.06
CA GLU A 26 28.72 0.78 38.97
C GLU A 26 28.70 -0.01 40.29
N ASP A 27 28.84 0.69 41.43
CA ASP A 27 28.66 0.16 42.78
C ASP A 27 29.38 -1.17 43.10
N GLU A 28 30.69 -1.25 42.81
CA GLU A 28 31.55 -2.44 43.03
C GLU A 28 31.19 -3.68 42.18
N VAL A 29 30.26 -3.56 41.23
CA VAL A 29 29.92 -4.63 40.26
C VAL A 29 30.46 -4.26 38.88
N VAL A 30 31.44 -5.02 38.40
CA VAL A 30 31.98 -4.88 37.05
C VAL A 30 31.00 -5.49 36.05
N ASP A 31 30.30 -4.65 35.28
CA ASP A 31 29.37 -5.10 34.25
C ASP A 31 30.03 -5.07 32.87
N GLN A 32 30.35 -6.26 32.34
CA GLN A 32 31.00 -6.43 31.05
C GLN A 32 29.96 -6.62 29.95
N LYS A 33 29.64 -5.56 29.21
CA LYS A 33 28.66 -5.59 28.12
C LYS A 33 29.16 -6.31 26.87
N CYS A 34 30.48 -6.36 26.67
CA CYS A 34 31.13 -6.99 25.53
C CYS A 34 32.16 -8.06 25.98
N HIS A 35 31.69 -9.09 26.69
CA HIS A 35 32.51 -10.26 27.08
C HIS A 35 32.54 -11.34 25.99
N ASP A 36 31.36 -11.75 25.51
CA ASP A 36 31.17 -12.69 24.41
C ASP A 36 30.73 -11.96 23.15
N MET A 37 31.08 -12.50 21.98
CA MET A 37 30.66 -11.93 20.70
C MET A 37 29.14 -11.82 20.58
N LEU A 38 28.40 -12.82 21.07
CA LEU A 38 26.94 -12.81 21.06
C LEU A 38 26.36 -11.74 21.99
N THR A 39 26.88 -11.63 23.22
CA THR A 39 26.44 -10.62 24.19
C THR A 39 26.71 -9.21 23.68
N CYS A 40 27.88 -8.99 23.08
CA CYS A 40 28.25 -7.71 22.47
C CYS A 40 27.33 -7.36 21.29
N PHE A 41 26.99 -8.34 20.45
CA PHE A 41 26.06 -8.14 19.33
C PHE A 41 24.65 -7.79 19.81
N VAL A 42 24.14 -8.53 20.80
CA VAL A 42 22.84 -8.26 21.40
C VAL A 42 22.82 -6.87 22.05
N PHE A 43 23.91 -6.46 22.71
CA PHE A 43 24.05 -5.13 23.28
C PHE A 43 23.96 -4.03 22.21
N HIS A 44 24.68 -4.15 21.10
CA HIS A 44 24.60 -3.17 20.01
C HIS A 44 23.20 -3.12 19.36
N LEU A 45 22.57 -4.28 19.20
CA LEU A 45 21.23 -4.35 18.61
C LEU A 45 20.16 -3.76 19.55
N TYR A 46 20.29 -3.98 20.86
CA TYR A 46 19.31 -3.54 21.85
C TYR A 46 19.55 -2.11 22.32
N LYS A 47 20.76 -1.76 22.75
CA LYS A 47 21.08 -0.40 23.22
C LYS A 47 21.53 0.49 22.09
N GLY A 48 22.49 0.06 21.28
CA GLY A 48 23.06 0.89 20.20
C GLY A 48 22.02 1.42 19.20
N VAL A 49 21.14 0.57 18.68
CA VAL A 49 20.12 0.99 17.69
C VAL A 49 18.98 1.80 18.33
N ARG A 50 18.72 1.62 19.63
CA ARG A 50 17.61 2.30 20.34
C ARG A 50 18.04 3.62 20.98
N ALA A 51 19.33 3.81 21.24
CA ALA A 51 19.88 5.06 21.71
C ALA A 51 19.80 6.12 20.61
N GLY A 52 19.28 7.30 20.95
CA GLY A 52 19.01 8.37 19.99
C GLY A 52 20.28 8.96 19.36
N GLY A 53 21.40 8.99 20.08
CA GLY A 53 22.73 9.40 19.59
C GLY A 53 23.60 8.25 19.09
N GLY A 54 23.12 7.00 19.14
CA GLY A 54 23.88 5.82 18.76
C GLY A 54 24.61 5.18 19.95
N ILE A 55 25.61 4.34 19.65
CA ILE A 55 26.29 3.49 20.65
C ILE A 55 27.16 4.28 21.63
N GLY A 56 27.62 5.48 21.26
CA GLY A 56 28.40 6.35 22.12
C GLY A 56 27.65 6.83 23.37
N ASP A 57 26.31 6.88 23.33
CA ASP A 57 25.50 7.28 24.50
C ASP A 57 25.48 6.22 25.62
N GLU A 58 25.87 4.99 25.31
CA GLU A 58 25.66 3.82 26.18
C GLU A 58 26.98 3.18 26.64
N ILE A 59 28.12 3.75 26.28
CA ILE A 59 29.45 3.27 26.68
C ILE A 59 30.35 4.42 27.13
N GLU A 60 31.48 4.11 27.77
CA GLU A 60 32.35 5.12 28.38
C GLU A 60 32.98 6.08 27.36
N ASP A 61 33.23 7.31 27.82
CA ASP A 61 33.82 8.38 27.01
C ASP A 61 35.26 8.04 26.54
N PRO A 62 35.64 8.42 25.32
CA PRO A 62 36.96 8.13 24.75
C PRO A 62 38.12 8.99 25.27
N ASP A 63 37.84 10.00 26.09
CA ASP A 63 38.75 11.09 26.43
C ASP A 63 40.08 10.61 27.03
N GLY A 64 41.20 10.96 26.39
CA GLY A 64 42.53 10.66 26.89
C GLY A 64 43.04 9.25 26.58
N ASP A 65 42.31 8.48 25.77
CA ASP A 65 42.74 7.16 25.30
C ASP A 65 43.59 7.22 24.02
N GLU A 66 44.51 6.26 23.83
CA GLU A 66 45.31 6.14 22.60
C GLU A 66 44.45 5.97 21.33
N TYR A 67 43.22 5.46 21.46
CA TYR A 67 42.29 5.25 20.36
C TYR A 67 41.17 6.30 20.28
N GLU A 68 41.27 7.43 20.99
CA GLU A 68 40.24 8.47 21.08
C GLU A 68 39.65 8.85 19.70
N VAL A 69 40.52 9.22 18.75
CA VAL A 69 40.10 9.63 17.39
C VAL A 69 39.37 8.50 16.65
N TYR A 70 39.85 7.26 16.77
CA TYR A 70 39.23 6.11 16.11
C TYR A 70 37.88 5.78 16.73
N ARG A 71 37.74 5.97 18.05
CA ARG A 71 36.51 5.75 18.79
C ARG A 71 35.45 6.80 18.41
N ILE A 72 35.83 8.07 18.29
CA ILE A 72 34.96 9.15 17.80
C ILE A 72 34.46 8.87 16.38
N ILE A 73 35.36 8.46 15.47
CA ILE A 73 34.96 8.10 14.10
C ILE A 73 33.98 6.94 14.11
N PHE A 74 34.20 5.92 14.95
CA PHE A 74 33.28 4.80 15.10
C PHE A 74 31.89 5.28 15.55
N ASP A 75 31.79 6.17 16.53
CA ASP A 75 30.50 6.68 17.01
C ASP A 75 29.75 7.51 15.96
N ILE A 76 30.44 8.44 15.32
CA ILE A 76 29.83 9.31 14.30
C ILE A 76 29.34 8.47 13.11
N THR A 77 30.14 7.50 12.67
CA THR A 77 29.74 6.62 11.56
C THR A 77 28.60 5.68 11.96
N PHE A 78 28.60 5.15 13.19
CA PHE A 78 27.50 4.36 13.71
C PHE A 78 26.20 5.18 13.73
N PHE A 79 26.23 6.40 14.29
CA PHE A 79 25.09 7.31 14.33
C PHE A 79 24.55 7.62 12.92
N PHE A 80 25.43 8.04 12.01
CA PHE A 80 25.01 8.44 10.67
C PHE A 80 24.43 7.27 9.86
N PHE A 81 25.09 6.11 9.85
CA PHE A 81 24.60 4.99 9.04
C PHE A 81 23.41 4.28 9.68
N ILE A 82 23.45 3.98 10.99
CA ILE A 82 22.41 3.19 11.65
C ILE A 82 21.20 4.03 12.03
N ILE A 83 21.41 5.18 12.65
CA ILE A 83 20.31 6.00 13.18
C ILE A 83 19.75 6.90 12.09
N VAL A 84 20.59 7.67 11.38
CA VAL A 84 20.10 8.63 10.40
C VAL A 84 19.64 7.95 9.11
N ILE A 85 20.49 7.16 8.46
CA ILE A 85 20.17 6.58 7.15
C ILE A 85 19.20 5.40 7.26
N LEU A 86 19.53 4.37 8.04
CA LEU A 86 18.73 3.14 8.02
C LEU A 86 17.32 3.32 8.61
N LEU A 87 17.15 4.13 9.67
CA LEU A 87 15.80 4.42 10.18
C LEU A 87 15.00 5.28 9.20
N ALA A 88 15.61 6.26 8.54
CA ALA A 88 14.94 7.08 7.54
C ALA A 88 14.48 6.24 6.33
N ILE A 89 15.27 5.24 5.91
CA ILE A 89 14.86 4.31 4.85
C ILE A 89 13.63 3.50 5.29
N ILE A 90 13.62 2.95 6.50
CA ILE A 90 12.47 2.18 7.00
C ILE A 90 11.21 3.05 7.04
N GLN A 91 11.31 4.27 7.57
CA GLN A 91 10.19 5.22 7.57
C GLN A 91 9.76 5.61 6.15
N GLY A 92 10.72 5.82 5.25
CA GLY A 92 10.46 6.12 3.84
C GLY A 92 9.65 5.02 3.14
N LEU A 93 10.00 3.75 3.37
CA LEU A 93 9.25 2.61 2.82
C LEU A 93 7.81 2.53 3.35
N ILE A 94 7.60 2.89 4.62
CA ILE A 94 6.25 2.92 5.19
C ILE A 94 5.41 4.04 4.54
N ILE A 95 6.00 5.23 4.37
CA ILE A 95 5.33 6.37 3.71
C ILE A 95 5.00 6.04 2.26
N ASP A 96 5.95 5.41 1.54
CA ASP A 96 5.77 4.99 0.15
C ASP A 96 4.61 4.00 0.01
N ALA A 97 4.55 2.98 0.88
CA ALA A 97 3.45 2.02 0.89
C ALA A 97 2.09 2.70 1.14
N PHE A 98 2.01 3.62 2.10
CA PHE A 98 0.78 4.39 2.31
C PHE A 98 0.43 5.32 1.14
N GLY A 99 1.44 5.84 0.44
CA GLY A 99 1.28 6.57 -0.81
C GLY A 99 0.64 5.68 -1.88
N GLU A 100 1.18 4.48 -2.11
CA GLU A 100 0.64 3.53 -3.08
C GLU A 100 -0.81 3.13 -2.77
N LEU A 101 -1.11 2.83 -1.51
CA LEU A 101 -2.48 2.53 -1.05
C LEU A 101 -3.46 3.68 -1.34
N ARG A 102 -3.00 4.93 -1.20
CA ARG A 102 -3.81 6.11 -1.52
C ARG A 102 -4.02 6.24 -3.02
N ASP A 103 -2.98 6.06 -3.82
CA ASP A 103 -3.05 6.18 -5.28
C ASP A 103 -3.97 5.09 -5.88
N GLN A 104 -3.94 3.87 -5.33
CA GLN A 104 -4.89 2.82 -5.70
C GLN A 104 -6.35 3.22 -5.43
N LEU A 105 -6.62 3.84 -4.27
CA LEU A 105 -7.96 4.29 -3.92
C LEU A 105 -8.44 5.42 -4.83
N GLU A 106 -7.59 6.41 -5.10
CA GLU A 106 -7.95 7.52 -6.00
C GLU A 106 -8.17 7.03 -7.42
N SER A 107 -7.34 6.11 -7.93
CA SER A 107 -7.52 5.50 -9.25
C SER A 107 -8.86 4.78 -9.39
N VAL A 108 -9.27 3.99 -8.38
CA VAL A 108 -10.59 3.33 -8.40
C VAL A 108 -11.72 4.35 -8.41
N LYS A 109 -11.60 5.41 -7.61
CA LYS A 109 -12.59 6.47 -7.54
C LYS A 109 -12.71 7.24 -8.86
N GLU A 110 -11.59 7.65 -9.45
CA GLU A 110 -11.54 8.33 -10.75
C GLU A 110 -12.15 7.46 -11.85
N ASN A 111 -11.87 6.15 -11.85
CA ASN A 111 -12.47 5.22 -12.81
C ASN A 111 -13.99 5.13 -12.68
N LEU A 112 -14.54 5.16 -11.47
CA LEU A 112 -15.99 5.14 -11.23
C LEU A 112 -16.66 6.48 -11.53
N GLU A 113 -15.94 7.60 -11.39
CA GLU A 113 -16.43 8.94 -11.72
C GLU A 113 -16.35 9.24 -13.22
N SER A 114 -15.41 8.63 -13.94
CA SER A 114 -15.18 8.90 -15.36
C SER A 114 -15.78 7.86 -16.30
N ASN A 115 -16.08 6.64 -15.84
CA ASN A 115 -16.60 5.57 -16.69
C ASN A 115 -17.76 4.85 -16.01
N CYS A 116 -18.77 4.44 -16.80
CA CYS A 116 -19.82 3.60 -16.27
C CYS A 116 -19.28 2.18 -16.00
N PHE A 117 -19.44 1.69 -14.77
CA PHE A 117 -18.97 0.35 -14.37
C PHE A 117 -19.55 -0.80 -15.22
N ILE A 118 -20.77 -0.65 -15.74
CA ILE A 118 -21.48 -1.72 -16.46
C ILE A 118 -21.09 -1.77 -17.94
N CYS A 119 -21.15 -0.62 -18.64
CA CYS A 119 -20.89 -0.57 -20.07
C CYS A 119 -19.50 -0.09 -20.46
N GLY A 120 -18.75 0.52 -19.53
CA GLY A 120 -17.40 1.04 -19.79
C GLY A 120 -17.35 2.29 -20.68
N ILE A 121 -18.49 2.91 -20.98
CA ILE A 121 -18.53 4.18 -21.72
C ILE A 121 -18.18 5.33 -20.77
N GLY A 122 -17.36 6.26 -21.25
CA GLY A 122 -16.90 7.43 -20.51
C GLY A 122 -17.99 8.48 -20.27
N SER A 123 -17.83 9.27 -19.21
CA SER A 123 -18.72 10.36 -18.85
C SER A 123 -18.78 11.44 -19.93
N ASP A 124 -17.68 11.63 -20.66
CA ASP A 124 -17.57 12.54 -21.80
C ASP A 124 -18.64 12.32 -22.87
N TYR A 125 -19.00 11.06 -23.16
CA TYR A 125 -20.08 10.73 -24.09
C TYR A 125 -21.46 11.13 -23.55
N PHE A 126 -21.71 10.90 -22.26
CA PHE A 126 -23.03 11.14 -21.67
C PHE A 126 -23.28 12.61 -21.34
N ASP A 127 -22.24 13.34 -20.94
CA ASP A 127 -22.31 14.74 -20.54
C ASP A 127 -22.45 15.72 -21.72
N ALA A 128 -22.60 15.20 -22.95
CA ALA A 128 -23.19 15.96 -24.06
C ALA A 128 -24.58 16.51 -23.71
N VAL A 129 -25.29 15.87 -22.77
CA VAL A 129 -26.53 16.36 -22.15
C VAL A 129 -26.24 16.69 -20.68
N PRO A 130 -26.78 17.81 -20.12
CA PRO A 130 -26.55 18.16 -18.72
C PRO A 130 -26.92 17.03 -17.75
N HIS A 131 -26.00 16.68 -16.85
CA HIS A 131 -26.14 15.56 -15.89
C HIS A 131 -26.42 14.20 -16.56
N GLY A 132 -25.94 14.03 -17.79
CA GLY A 132 -26.17 12.82 -18.56
C GLY A 132 -25.52 11.59 -17.91
N PHE A 133 -24.28 11.71 -17.44
CA PHE A 133 -23.59 10.60 -16.79
C PHE A 133 -24.26 10.19 -15.47
N ASP A 134 -24.60 11.17 -14.61
CA ASP A 134 -25.34 10.92 -13.36
C ASP A 134 -26.65 10.18 -13.60
N MET A 135 -27.39 10.57 -14.63
CA MET A 135 -28.63 9.89 -15.01
C MET A 135 -28.38 8.47 -15.53
N HIS A 136 -27.34 8.28 -16.34
CA HIS A 136 -26.97 6.97 -16.83
C HIS A 136 -26.65 6.00 -15.67
N VAL A 137 -25.79 6.39 -14.72
CA VAL A 137 -25.40 5.49 -13.61
C VAL A 137 -26.48 5.34 -12.54
N LEU A 138 -27.35 6.33 -12.31
CA LEU A 138 -28.39 6.26 -11.28
C LEU A 138 -29.70 5.62 -11.75
N LYS A 139 -30.04 5.75 -13.04
CA LYS A 139 -31.34 5.31 -13.59
C LYS A 139 -31.24 4.16 -14.57
N GLU A 140 -30.27 4.19 -15.48
CA GLU A 140 -30.13 3.19 -16.54
C GLU A 140 -29.27 2.01 -16.06
N HIS A 141 -27.99 2.26 -15.76
CA HIS A 141 -27.01 1.27 -15.33
C HIS A 141 -26.72 1.34 -13.83
N ASN A 142 -27.78 1.30 -13.02
CA ASN A 142 -27.66 1.30 -11.57
C ASN A 142 -27.22 -0.08 -11.06
N LEU A 143 -26.05 -0.14 -10.41
CA LEU A 143 -25.46 -1.38 -9.92
C LEU A 143 -26.37 -2.15 -8.95
N ALA A 144 -27.10 -1.44 -8.09
CA ALA A 144 -28.01 -2.07 -7.13
C ALA A 144 -29.22 -2.71 -7.84
N ASN A 145 -29.72 -2.10 -8.92
CA ASN A 145 -30.83 -2.66 -9.68
C ASN A 145 -30.47 -3.99 -10.35
N TYR A 146 -29.23 -4.19 -10.80
CA TYR A 146 -28.78 -5.51 -11.28
C TYR A 146 -28.85 -6.58 -10.18
N MET A 147 -28.44 -6.24 -8.96
CA MET A 147 -28.53 -7.16 -7.82
C MET A 147 -29.99 -7.45 -7.46
N PHE A 148 -30.85 -6.43 -7.42
CA PHE A 148 -32.27 -6.59 -7.15
C PHE A 148 -32.98 -7.40 -8.23
N PHE A 149 -32.60 -7.24 -9.50
CA PHE A 149 -33.15 -8.02 -10.60
C PHE A 149 -32.78 -9.50 -10.50
N LEU A 150 -31.52 -9.82 -10.16
CA LEU A 150 -31.14 -11.21 -9.89
C LEU A 150 -31.90 -11.80 -8.70
N MET A 151 -32.03 -11.06 -7.60
CA MET A 151 -32.83 -11.47 -6.45
C MET A 151 -34.31 -11.65 -6.81
N HIS A 152 -34.86 -10.82 -7.70
CA HIS A 152 -36.22 -10.94 -8.21
C HIS A 152 -36.41 -12.25 -8.98
N LEU A 153 -35.50 -12.58 -9.90
CA LEU A 153 -35.56 -13.84 -10.65
C LEU A 153 -35.49 -15.06 -9.73
N ILE A 154 -34.57 -15.07 -8.76
CA ILE A 154 -34.40 -16.19 -7.81
C ILE A 154 -35.68 -16.45 -6.99
N ASN A 155 -36.42 -15.40 -6.62
CA ASN A 155 -37.59 -15.52 -5.75
C ASN A 155 -38.92 -15.68 -6.51
N LYS A 156 -38.92 -15.53 -7.84
CA LYS A 156 -40.10 -15.62 -8.68
C LYS A 156 -40.22 -17.02 -9.28
N ASP A 157 -41.44 -17.52 -9.38
CA ASP A 157 -41.71 -18.84 -9.97
C ASP A 157 -41.34 -18.85 -11.46
N GLU A 158 -40.66 -19.91 -11.92
CA GLU A 158 -40.18 -20.01 -13.31
C GLU A 158 -41.32 -19.97 -14.34
N THR A 159 -42.53 -20.41 -13.97
CA THR A 159 -43.71 -20.37 -14.86
C THR A 159 -44.27 -18.96 -15.05
N GLU A 160 -43.90 -18.01 -14.19
CA GLU A 160 -44.33 -16.61 -14.23
C GLU A 160 -43.31 -15.69 -14.91
N TYR A 161 -42.19 -16.25 -15.39
CA TYR A 161 -41.19 -15.46 -16.11
C TYR A 161 -41.74 -14.91 -17.42
N THR A 162 -41.44 -13.64 -17.68
CA THR A 162 -41.59 -13.06 -19.02
C THR A 162 -40.51 -13.60 -19.96
N GLY A 163 -40.69 -13.44 -21.27
CA GLY A 163 -39.70 -13.93 -22.24
C GLY A 163 -38.29 -13.36 -22.04
N GLN A 164 -38.17 -12.10 -21.63
CA GLN A 164 -36.88 -11.47 -21.32
C GLN A 164 -36.27 -12.03 -20.03
N GLU A 165 -37.09 -12.24 -19.00
CA GLU A 165 -36.65 -12.85 -17.74
C GLU A 165 -36.17 -14.29 -17.95
N THR A 166 -36.90 -15.10 -18.72
CA THR A 166 -36.50 -16.47 -19.08
C THR A 166 -35.16 -16.47 -19.83
N TYR A 167 -34.94 -15.53 -20.74
CA TYR A 167 -33.69 -15.41 -21.47
C TYR A 167 -32.51 -15.14 -20.53
N VAL A 168 -32.62 -14.14 -19.65
CA VAL A 168 -31.56 -13.81 -18.69
C VAL A 168 -31.36 -14.95 -17.68
N TRP A 169 -32.43 -15.58 -17.21
CA TRP A 169 -32.34 -16.74 -16.31
C TRP A 169 -31.58 -17.90 -16.94
N ASN A 170 -31.86 -18.22 -18.21
CA ASN A 170 -31.13 -19.26 -18.93
C ASN A 170 -29.64 -18.93 -19.05
N MET A 171 -29.28 -17.70 -19.38
CA MET A 171 -27.88 -17.25 -19.44
C MET A 171 -27.18 -17.35 -18.09
N TYR A 172 -27.87 -16.92 -17.02
CA TYR A 172 -27.38 -17.03 -15.65
C TYR A 172 -27.08 -18.49 -15.26
N GLN A 173 -28.00 -19.41 -15.55
CA GLN A 173 -27.82 -20.85 -15.29
C GLN A 173 -26.68 -21.46 -16.11
N GLN A 174 -26.47 -20.97 -17.34
CA GLN A 174 -25.38 -21.37 -18.22
C GLN A 174 -24.04 -20.69 -17.88
N ARG A 175 -24.01 -19.77 -16.91
CA ARG A 175 -22.84 -18.94 -16.56
C ARG A 175 -22.32 -18.13 -17.76
N SER A 176 -23.21 -17.73 -18.67
CA SER A 176 -22.93 -16.73 -19.71
C SER A 176 -23.37 -15.35 -19.22
N TRP A 177 -22.55 -14.34 -19.52
CA TRP A 177 -22.73 -12.94 -19.09
C TRP A 177 -22.99 -12.01 -20.28
N ASP A 178 -23.34 -12.57 -21.44
CA ASP A 178 -23.46 -11.83 -22.71
C ASP A 178 -24.67 -10.88 -22.73
N PHE A 179 -25.55 -10.94 -21.74
CA PHE A 179 -26.67 -10.00 -21.59
C PHE A 179 -26.25 -8.63 -21.02
N PHE A 180 -25.01 -8.47 -20.53
CA PHE A 180 -24.52 -7.17 -20.07
C PHE A 180 -24.17 -6.27 -21.27
N PRO A 181 -24.52 -4.97 -21.23
CA PRO A 181 -24.32 -4.05 -22.35
C PRO A 181 -22.88 -3.50 -22.37
N VAL A 182 -21.89 -4.37 -22.60
CA VAL A 182 -20.47 -3.97 -22.60
C VAL A 182 -20.14 -3.20 -23.89
N GLY A 183 -19.62 -1.97 -23.75
CA GLY A 183 -19.24 -1.09 -24.86
C GLY A 183 -20.42 -0.39 -25.56
N ASP A 184 -21.65 -0.62 -25.10
CA ASP A 184 -22.86 -0.07 -25.69
C ASP A 184 -23.90 0.31 -24.62
N CYS A 185 -24.92 1.08 -25.00
CA CYS A 185 -26.05 1.39 -24.13
C CYS A 185 -27.26 1.79 -24.97
N PHE A 186 -28.44 1.84 -24.34
CA PHE A 186 -29.68 2.17 -25.04
C PHE A 186 -29.58 3.46 -25.86
N ARG A 187 -29.07 4.54 -25.26
CA ARG A 187 -28.95 5.83 -25.97
C ARG A 187 -28.04 5.74 -27.20
N LYS A 188 -26.90 5.06 -27.07
CA LYS A 188 -25.91 4.91 -28.14
C LYS A 188 -26.44 4.05 -29.29
N GLN A 189 -27.16 2.99 -28.98
CA GLN A 189 -27.79 2.14 -29.99
C GLN A 189 -28.87 2.86 -30.79
N TYR A 190 -29.66 3.73 -30.16
CA TYR A 190 -30.79 4.43 -30.78
C TYR A 190 -30.51 5.91 -31.08
N GLU A 191 -29.24 6.32 -31.13
CA GLU A 191 -28.84 7.72 -31.24
C GLU A 191 -29.37 8.38 -32.53
N GLU A 192 -29.28 7.69 -33.68
CA GLU A 192 -29.78 8.16 -34.97
C GLU A 192 -31.31 8.30 -35.03
N GLU A 193 -32.03 7.41 -34.33
CA GLU A 193 -33.49 7.41 -34.27
C GLU A 193 -34.01 8.52 -33.34
N LEU A 194 -33.33 8.72 -32.21
CA LEU A 194 -33.68 9.70 -31.18
C LEU A 194 -33.30 11.13 -31.56
N SER A 195 -32.22 11.32 -32.33
CA SER A 195 -31.77 12.64 -32.80
C SER A 195 -32.62 13.21 -33.95
N GLY A 196 -33.62 12.46 -34.42
CA GLY A 196 -34.51 12.86 -35.49
C GLY A 196 -33.82 12.77 -36.84
N GLY A 197 -33.97 11.61 -37.49
CA GLY A 197 -33.45 11.27 -38.83
C GLY A 197 -33.21 12.47 -39.73
N GLY A 198 -31.95 12.88 -39.79
CA GLY A 198 -31.44 14.01 -40.55
C GLY A 198 -30.40 13.60 -41.57
N SER A 199 -30.66 12.58 -42.39
CA SER A 199 -30.16 12.57 -43.77
C SER A 199 -31.08 11.75 -44.67
N ALA A 200 -31.67 12.47 -45.61
CA ALA A 200 -32.25 11.91 -46.82
C ALA A 200 -31.10 11.53 -47.77
N SER A 201 -31.03 10.24 -48.14
CA SER A 201 -30.74 9.71 -49.49
C SER A 201 -30.52 8.21 -49.42
#